data_AF-A0A950FA71-F1
#
_entry.id   AF-A0A950FA71-F1
#
_cell.length_a   1.000
_cell.length_b   1.000
_cell.length_c   1.000
_cell.angle_alpha   90.00
_cell.angle_beta   90.00
_cell.angle_gamma   90.00
#
_symmetry.space_group_name_H-M   'P 1'
#
loop_
_entity.id
_entity.type
_entity.pdbx_description
1 polymer ?
#
loop_
_entity_poly.entity_id
_entity_poly.type
_entity_poly.pdbx_seq_one_letter_code
_entity_poly.pdbx_strand_id
1 'polypeptide(L)' 'MNIGYARVSTLEQNLDLQMLALRKAGCRRIFREVNFCTRVLQ' A
#
# COMPACT_ATOMS: atom_id res chain seq x y z
N MET A 1 3.41 5.58 18.30
CA MET A 1 3.13 6.36 17.07
C MET A 1 3.00 5.37 15.93
N ASN A 2 1.78 5.12 15.43
CA ASN A 2 1.53 3.96 14.58
C ASN A 2 1.73 4.33 13.11
N ILE A 3 2.72 3.68 12.48
CA ILE A 3 3.02 3.84 11.06
C ILE A 3 2.47 2.60 10.35
N GLY A 4 1.56 2.80 9.41
CA GLY A 4 1.00 1.77 8.55
C GLY A 4 1.81 1.63 7.27
N TYR A 5 1.89 0.42 6.73
CA TYR A 5 2.55 0.14 5.46
C TYR A 5 1.63 -0.73 4.60
N ALA A 6 1.32 -0.26 3.40
CA ALA A 6 0.51 -0.96 2.42
C ALA A 6 1.36 -1.24 1.17
N ARG A 7 1.31 -2.46 0.64
CA ARG A 7 2.04 -2.81 -0.59
C ARG A 7 1.15 -3.60 -1.52
N VAL A 8 1.20 -3.24 -2.80
CA VAL A 8 0.55 -3.98 -3.89
C VAL A 8 1.56 -4.21 -5.01
N SER A 9 1.51 -5.39 -5.60
CA SER A 9 2.41 -5.84 -6.68
C SER A 9 1.67 -6.01 -8.01
N THR A 10 0.33 -6.01 -8.00
CA THR A 10 -0.52 -6.07 -9.19
C THR A 10 -1.73 -5.16 -9.03
N LEU A 11 -2.32 -4.72 -10.15
CA LEU A 11 -3.51 -3.85 -10.18
C LEU A 11 -4.74 -4.53 -9.56
N GLU A 12 -4.72 -5.87 -9.51
CA GLU A 12 -5.78 -6.70 -8.96
C GLU A 12 -5.75 -6.78 -7.42
N GLN A 13 -4.63 -6.39 -6.79
CA GLN A 13 -4.58 -6.29 -5.33
C GLN A 13 -5.26 -5.01 -4.86
N ASN A 14 -6.33 -5.19 -4.09
CA ASN A 14 -7.19 -4.09 -3.66
C ASN A 14 -6.54 -3.26 -2.54
N LEU A 15 -5.76 -2.23 -2.93
CA LEU A 15 -5.06 -1.31 -2.03
C LEU A 15 -6.01 -0.61 -1.04
N ASP A 16 -7.24 -0.35 -1.47
CA ASP A 16 -8.23 0.36 -0.66
C ASP A 16 -8.57 -0.40 0.63
N LEU A 17 -8.72 -1.73 0.56
CA LEU A 17 -8.98 -2.56 1.73
C LEU A 17 -7.83 -2.50 2.75
N GLN A 18 -6.58 -2.55 2.29
CA GLN A 18 -5.40 -2.40 3.16
C GLN A 18 -5.37 -1.01 3.81
N MET A 19 -5.63 0.05 3.03
CA MET A 19 -5.70 1.41 3.57
C MET A 19 -6.82 1.58 4.60
N LEU A 20 -7.98 0.96 4.37
CA LEU A 20 -9.13 1.05 5.27
C LEU A 20 -8.86 0.31 6.58
N ALA A 21 -8.17 -0.84 6.54
CA ALA A 21 -7.70 -1.56 7.71
C ALA A 21 -6.67 -0.74 8.52
N LEU A 22 -5.69 -0.12 7.84
CA LEU A 22 -4.68 0.73 8.49
C LEU A 22 -5.28 2.00 9.11
N ARG A 23 -6.29 2.60 8.44
CA ARG A 23 -7.06 3.72 9.00
C ARG A 23 -7.85 3.31 10.23
N LYS A 24 -8.53 2.15 10.19
CA LYS A 24 -9.24 1.59 11.37
C LYS A 24 -8.29 1.26 12.53
N ALA A 25 -7.06 0.85 12.23
CA ALA A 25 -6.02 0.61 13.22
C ALA A 25 -5.42 1.88 13.86
N GLY A 26 -5.86 3.09 13.43
CA GLY A 26 -5.38 4.36 13.99
C GLY A 26 -3.97 4.74 13.52
N CYS A 27 -3.50 4.22 12.39
CA CYS A 27 -2.20 4.60 11.82
C CYS A 27 -2.22 6.06 11.34
N ARG A 28 -1.34 6.90 11.89
CA ARG A 28 -1.23 8.34 11.54
C ARG A 28 -0.45 8.58 10.25
N ARG A 29 0.53 7.73 9.95
CA ARG A 29 1.33 7.80 8.72
C ARG A 29 1.19 6.47 8.00
N ILE A 30 0.71 6.49 6.76
CA ILE A 30 0.56 5.29 5.94
C ILE A 30 1.49 5.43 4.74
N PHE A 31 2.45 4.53 4.63
CA PHE A 31 3.33 4.43 3.46
C PHE A 31 2.74 3.41 2.49
N ARG A 32 2.78 3.73 1.19
CA ARG A 32 2.31 2.82 0.14
C ARG A 32 3.43 2.54 -0.85
N GLU A 33 3.69 1.26 -1.10
CA GLU A 33 4.58 0.82 -2.17
C GLU A 33 3.78 0.08 -3.25
N VAL A 34 3.97 0.51 -4.48
CA VAL A 34 3.27 -0.03 -5.63
C VAL A 34 4.34 -0.53 -6.60
N ASN A 35 4.63 -1.82 -6.52
CA ASN A 35 5.57 -2.46 -7.42
C ASN A 35 4.79 -3.04 -8.59
N PHE A 36 4.42 -2.18 -9.53
CA PHE A 36 4.10 -2.68 -10.86
C PHE A 36 5.40 -3.20 -11.46
N CYS A 37 5.44 -4.51 -11.73
CA CYS A 37 6.49 -5.08 -12.53
C CYS A 37 6.33 -4.57 -13.97
N THR A 38 6.70 -3.32 -14.22
CA THR A 38 6.91 -2.79 -15.55
C THR A 38 8.42 -2.58 -15.67
N ARG A 39 9.15 -3.69 -15.87
CA ARG A 39 10.55 -3.62 -16.26
C ARG A 39 10.61 -3.13 -17.71
N VAL A 40 10.47 -1.83 -17.91
CA VAL A 40 11.03 -1.17 -19.08
C VAL A 40 12.36 -0.59 -18.61
N LEU A 41 13.44 -1.13 -19.16
CA LEU A 41 14.79 -0.63 -18.99
C LEU A 41 14.80 0.89 -19.23
N GLN A 42 15.36 1.66 -18.29
CA GLN A 42 16.02 2.92 -18.60
C GLN A 42 17.52 2.66 -18.62
#